data_AF-A0A9W6U711-F1
#
_entry.id   AF-A0A9W6U711-F1
#
_cell.length_a   1.000
_cell.length_b   1.000
_cell.length_c   1.000
_cell.angle_alpha   90.00
_cell.angle_beta   90.00
_cell.angle_gamma   90.00
#
_symmetry.space_group_name_H-M   'P 1'
#
loop_
_entity.id
_entity.type
_entity.pdbx_description
1 polymer ?
#
loop_
_entity_poly.entity_id
_entity_poly.type
_entity_poly.pdbx_seq_one_letter_code
_entity_poly.pdbx_strand_id
1 'polypeptide(L)'
;MEDLEERFTKVSSSAMLIGDKLSTLDGERSRVLETDELMEALLALNDPSSKLTKSSNRLFNTLHDPNQLHEASRIIKKMSVFSSELSSPTIAYAVAEIERLSQTTENDLLAEFSNEQQKGNLTGMRKCAESLIEYNDKEKVADRYVWNVMCDRLARSAGEPPQSSLDPIEDLDALFTKILSICTEQFPVIERVFPTVICDSIRELLVERLFNDPAFGILSFLDQFLSTRRYTELSGSSTLSESTDAVVSRSTSSTNMESNQSYVKLLCAAYEKTCVMVSEIEAIERSTQKHISKNEELLDQDLIANDSKSNEHRTQTENTTDHKRIHTFLNLQLHSLFGNHREKYLRTELELLQGRFKNIVNAIQFPKPPLVSKSKGGTSKSKGVVASQSVANTSSSSPSASSTQLVPSTSTSSISSSNLEKDGGVLQLETSLVFFESLRGLAEDESVPSTYADAMDEAIERCKVVLQKSELRGELATRVFTSFVASFGDEYLGVTKTMAGDVGIDGIFLNDVLWQALLKRIEFLDEQFDALIVPSQEDSPTQLT
;
A
#
# COMPACT_ATOMS: atom_id res chain seq x y z
N MET A 1 -21.15 -19.18 78.20
CA MET A 1 -20.65 -19.54 76.86
C MET A 1 -20.46 -18.26 76.06
N GLU A 2 -21.48 -17.39 75.98
CA GLU A 2 -21.38 -16.03 75.40
C GLU A 2 -20.24 -15.16 75.96
N ASP A 3 -20.05 -15.12 77.28
CA ASP A 3 -19.01 -14.30 77.93
C ASP A 3 -17.57 -14.77 77.65
N LEU A 4 -17.41 -16.00 77.15
CA LEU A 4 -16.13 -16.53 76.68
C LEU A 4 -15.92 -16.19 75.20
N GLU A 5 -16.98 -16.29 74.39
CA GLU A 5 -16.97 -15.86 72.98
C GLU A 5 -16.69 -14.38 72.85
N GLU A 6 -17.32 -13.51 73.65
CA GLU A 6 -17.09 -12.06 73.63
C GLU A 6 -15.63 -11.70 73.98
N ARG A 7 -15.05 -12.41 74.96
CA ARG A 7 -13.62 -12.28 75.29
C ARG A 7 -12.72 -12.80 74.17
N PHE A 8 -13.08 -13.90 73.52
CA PHE A 8 -12.32 -14.45 72.40
C PHE A 8 -12.35 -13.50 71.20
N THR A 9 -13.52 -12.96 70.83
CA THR A 9 -13.67 -11.96 69.77
C THR A 9 -12.85 -10.70 70.09
N LYS A 10 -12.86 -10.23 71.34
CA LYS A 10 -12.06 -9.07 71.77
C LYS A 10 -10.56 -9.34 71.70
N VAL A 11 -10.11 -10.52 72.11
CA VAL A 11 -8.70 -10.94 72.01
C VAL A 11 -8.28 -11.10 70.54
N SER A 12 -9.11 -11.74 69.70
CA SER A 12 -8.85 -11.86 68.25
C SER A 12 -8.77 -10.51 67.55
N SER A 13 -9.69 -9.59 67.86
CA SER A 13 -9.66 -8.23 67.31
C SER A 13 -8.41 -7.46 67.77
N SER A 14 -8.02 -7.60 69.04
CA SER A 14 -6.81 -6.96 69.56
C SER A 14 -5.53 -7.58 68.98
N ALA A 15 -5.50 -8.90 68.76
CA ALA A 15 -4.39 -9.59 68.13
C ALA A 15 -4.24 -9.19 66.65
N MET A 16 -5.35 -9.02 65.94
CA MET A 16 -5.37 -8.52 64.56
C MET A 16 -4.80 -7.10 64.47
N LEU A 17 -5.22 -6.19 65.35
CA LEU A 17 -4.68 -4.82 65.42
C LEU A 17 -3.18 -4.78 65.74
N ILE A 18 -2.70 -5.71 66.59
CA ILE A 18 -1.26 -5.84 66.88
C ILE A 18 -0.54 -6.38 65.63
N GLY A 19 -1.13 -7.34 64.92
CA GLY A 19 -0.62 -7.85 63.64
C GLY A 19 -0.45 -6.77 62.59
N ASP A 20 -1.46 -5.91 62.40
CA ASP A 20 -1.42 -4.80 61.45
C ASP A 20 -0.34 -3.77 61.82
N LYS A 21 -0.21 -3.46 63.11
CA LYS A 21 0.84 -2.55 63.60
C LYS A 21 2.23 -3.13 63.42
N LEU A 22 2.42 -4.42 63.68
CA LEU A 22 3.70 -5.11 63.46
C LEU A 22 4.03 -5.15 61.97
N SER A 23 3.07 -5.47 61.10
CA SER A 23 3.26 -5.44 59.66
C SER A 23 3.63 -4.05 59.15
N THR A 24 3.02 -2.99 59.70
CA THR A 24 3.35 -1.61 59.35
C THR A 24 4.75 -1.24 59.81
N LEU A 25 5.11 -1.59 61.05
CA LEU A 25 6.42 -1.29 61.63
C LEU A 25 7.55 -2.05 60.91
N ASP A 26 7.33 -3.31 60.55
CA ASP A 26 8.29 -4.09 59.76
C ASP A 26 8.48 -3.48 58.37
N GLY A 27 7.40 -3.00 57.73
CA GLY A 27 7.47 -2.25 56.48
C GLY A 27 8.28 -0.95 56.60
N GLU A 28 8.03 -0.15 57.65
CA GLU A 28 8.79 1.07 57.91
C GLU A 28 10.26 0.79 58.20
N ARG A 29 10.55 -0.23 59.01
CA ARG A 29 11.92 -0.64 59.34
C ARG A 29 12.68 -1.07 58.09
N SER A 30 12.06 -1.90 57.24
CA SER A 30 12.67 -2.33 55.97
C SER A 30 12.99 -1.15 55.07
N ARG A 31 12.06 -0.18 54.96
CA ARG A 31 12.25 1.03 54.15
C ARG A 31 13.40 1.90 54.68
N VAL A 32 13.53 2.05 56.00
CA VAL A 32 14.62 2.83 56.62
C VAL A 32 15.96 2.18 56.32
N LEU A 33 16.08 0.86 56.46
CA LEU A 33 17.32 0.13 56.15
C LEU A 33 17.72 0.25 54.68
N GLU A 34 16.75 0.13 53.75
CA GLU A 34 17.01 0.30 52.31
C GLU A 34 17.45 1.74 51.98
N THR A 35 16.85 2.74 52.63
CA THR A 35 17.21 4.15 52.46
C THR A 35 18.61 4.45 52.97
N ASP A 36 18.99 3.87 54.12
CA ASP A 36 20.31 4.01 54.71
C ASP A 36 21.39 3.39 53.80
N GLU A 37 21.13 2.18 53.28
CA GLU A 37 22.03 1.49 52.35
C GLU A 37 22.21 2.26 51.03
N LEU A 38 21.14 2.85 50.48
CA LEU A 38 21.19 3.69 49.28
C LEU A 38 21.91 5.02 49.52
N MET A 39 21.73 5.63 50.70
CA MET A 39 22.42 6.86 51.08
C MET A 39 23.93 6.63 51.22
N GLU A 40 24.35 5.54 51.86
CA GLU A 40 25.76 5.16 51.94
C GLU A 40 26.36 4.93 50.54
N ALA A 41 25.63 4.23 49.66
CA ALA A 41 26.07 4.01 48.28
C ALA A 41 26.19 5.32 47.49
N LEU A 42 25.26 6.26 47.68
CA LEU A 42 25.32 7.60 47.08
C LEU A 42 26.52 8.40 47.58
N LEU A 43 26.78 8.39 48.89
CA LEU A 43 27.93 9.09 49.47
C LEU A 43 29.25 8.49 48.95
N ALA A 44 29.33 7.17 48.79
CA ALA A 44 30.48 6.51 48.19
C ALA A 44 30.66 6.90 46.72
N LEU A 45 29.60 6.99 45.92
CA LEU A 45 29.66 7.48 44.54
C LEU A 45 30.02 8.97 44.44
N ASN A 46 29.67 9.76 45.47
CA ASN A 46 29.96 11.19 45.51
C ASN A 46 31.44 11.49 45.80
N ASP A 47 32.19 10.53 46.37
CA ASP A 47 33.63 10.65 46.59
C ASP A 47 34.40 10.28 45.32
N PRO A 48 35.09 11.23 44.65
CA PRO A 48 35.87 10.93 43.45
C PRO A 48 37.03 9.96 43.68
N SER A 49 37.43 9.73 44.95
CA SER A 49 38.50 8.82 45.37
C SER A 49 38.05 7.35 45.45
N SER A 50 36.74 7.09 45.50
CA SER A 50 36.16 5.76 45.74
C SER A 50 36.32 4.79 44.56
N LYS A 51 36.62 5.30 43.35
CA LYS A 51 36.86 4.50 42.14
C LYS A 51 38.03 3.52 42.27
N LEU A 52 38.91 3.69 43.27
CA LEU A 52 40.12 2.86 43.47
C LEU A 52 40.00 1.81 44.59
N THR A 53 38.93 1.80 45.38
CA THR A 53 38.82 0.93 46.57
C THR A 53 37.48 0.20 46.61
N LYS A 54 37.52 -1.10 46.94
CA LYS A 54 36.31 -1.86 47.28
C LYS A 54 35.66 -1.21 48.49
N SER A 55 34.47 -0.65 48.31
CA SER A 55 33.67 -0.07 49.41
C SER A 55 33.19 -1.18 50.34
N SER A 56 32.90 -0.85 51.61
CA SER A 56 32.19 -1.78 52.50
C SER A 56 30.72 -1.99 52.07
N ASN A 57 30.19 -1.07 51.27
CA ASN A 57 28.82 -1.11 50.79
C ASN A 57 28.66 -2.11 49.63
N ARG A 58 27.71 -3.04 49.78
CA ARG A 58 27.44 -4.10 48.79
C ARG A 58 26.96 -3.52 47.45
N LEU A 59 26.05 -2.55 47.49
CA LEU A 59 25.48 -1.93 46.29
C LEU A 59 26.58 -1.30 45.44
N PHE A 60 27.47 -0.53 46.06
CA PHE A 60 28.60 0.10 45.36
C PHE A 60 29.51 -0.91 44.65
N ASN A 61 29.79 -2.06 45.29
CA ASN A 61 30.62 -3.09 44.69
C ASN A 61 29.91 -3.80 43.53
N THR A 62 28.61 -4.06 43.64
CA THR A 62 27.81 -4.65 42.55
C THR A 62 27.72 -3.73 41.33
N LEU A 63 27.63 -2.41 41.53
CA LEU A 63 27.64 -1.41 40.44
C LEU A 63 28.92 -1.43 39.59
N HIS A 64 30.04 -1.85 40.18
CA HIS A 64 31.34 -1.89 39.52
C HIS A 64 31.79 -3.30 39.14
N ASP A 65 30.96 -4.34 39.37
CA ASP A 65 31.25 -5.73 39.01
C ASP A 65 30.68 -6.08 37.63
N PRO A 66 31.54 -6.33 36.62
CA PRO A 66 31.10 -6.71 35.28
C PRO A 66 30.30 -8.03 35.23
N ASN A 67 30.38 -8.88 36.26
CA ASN A 67 29.66 -10.17 36.29
C ASN A 67 28.25 -10.05 36.88
N GLN A 68 27.87 -8.88 37.40
CA GLN A 68 26.58 -8.66 38.06
C GLN A 68 25.74 -7.59 37.34
N LEU A 69 25.84 -7.49 36.01
CA LEU A 69 25.15 -6.48 35.19
C LEU A 69 23.64 -6.39 35.46
N HIS A 70 22.95 -7.54 35.57
CA HIS A 70 21.51 -7.58 35.84
C HIS A 70 21.16 -6.96 37.19
N GLU A 71 21.91 -7.29 38.24
CA GLU A 71 21.69 -6.74 39.57
C GLU A 71 22.09 -5.26 39.64
N ALA A 72 23.19 -4.90 38.97
CA ALA A 72 23.62 -3.52 38.82
C ALA A 72 22.53 -2.66 38.18
N SER A 73 21.85 -3.13 37.12
CA SER A 73 20.75 -2.39 36.48
C SER A 73 19.61 -2.06 37.46
N ARG A 74 19.19 -3.02 38.29
CA ARG A 74 18.15 -2.82 39.31
C ARG A 74 18.57 -1.79 40.35
N ILE A 75 19.82 -1.88 40.81
CA ILE A 75 20.38 -0.95 41.80
C ILE A 75 20.48 0.46 41.20
N ILE A 76 20.97 0.61 39.96
CA ILE A 76 21.07 1.91 39.27
C ILE A 76 19.70 2.56 39.13
N LYS A 77 18.65 1.81 38.76
CA LYS A 77 17.29 2.34 38.66
C LYS A 77 16.81 2.88 40.01
N LYS A 78 16.99 2.11 41.09
CA LYS A 78 16.64 2.55 42.45
C LYS A 78 17.43 3.79 42.86
N MET A 79 18.74 3.83 42.60
CA MET A 79 19.58 4.97 42.91
C MET A 79 19.24 6.21 42.06
N SER A 80 18.84 6.03 40.81
CA SER A 80 18.38 7.11 39.94
C SER A 80 17.10 7.75 40.49
N VAL A 81 16.10 6.95 40.84
CA VAL A 81 14.85 7.43 41.50
C VAL A 81 15.20 8.14 42.81
N PHE A 82 15.99 7.50 43.68
CA PHE A 82 16.35 8.05 44.98
C PHE A 82 17.14 9.37 44.88
N SER A 83 18.08 9.46 43.94
CA SER A 83 18.86 10.68 43.72
C SER A 83 18.02 11.84 43.14
N SER A 84 16.99 11.52 42.35
CA SER A 84 16.04 12.52 41.85
C SER A 84 15.21 13.16 42.97
N GLU A 85 14.84 12.37 43.98
CA GLU A 85 14.07 12.83 45.16
C GLU A 85 14.90 13.70 46.11
N LEU A 86 16.21 13.48 46.19
CA LEU A 86 17.11 14.22 47.08
C LEU A 86 17.55 15.59 46.55
N SER A 87 17.44 15.81 45.23
CA SER A 87 17.75 17.04 44.46
C SER A 87 18.52 18.11 45.26
N SER A 88 19.82 17.89 45.45
CA SER A 88 20.73 18.81 46.16
C SER A 88 22.03 19.01 45.38
N PRO A 89 22.57 20.25 45.31
CA PRO A 89 23.87 20.51 44.67
C PRO A 89 25.03 19.68 45.24
N THR A 90 24.92 19.23 46.50
CA THR A 90 25.95 18.46 47.19
C THR A 90 26.15 17.05 46.60
N ILE A 91 25.13 16.47 45.97
CA ILE A 91 25.17 15.12 45.38
C ILE A 91 25.29 15.14 43.85
N ALA A 92 25.56 16.31 43.25
CA ALA A 92 25.58 16.47 41.80
C ALA A 92 26.60 15.55 41.10
N TYR A 93 27.74 15.27 41.74
CA TYR A 93 28.74 14.35 41.20
C TYR A 93 28.22 12.91 41.19
N ALA A 94 27.61 12.45 42.28
CA ALA A 94 26.98 11.13 42.35
C ALA A 94 25.88 10.97 41.30
N VAL A 95 25.04 11.99 41.08
CA VAL A 95 24.00 11.96 40.03
C VAL A 95 24.60 11.78 38.64
N ALA A 96 25.65 12.55 38.30
CA ALA A 96 26.35 12.42 37.03
C ALA A 96 27.02 11.04 36.86
N GLU A 97 27.60 10.49 37.93
CA GLU A 97 28.19 9.15 37.91
C GLU A 97 27.12 8.05 37.79
N ILE A 98 25.95 8.18 38.43
CA ILE A 98 24.80 7.29 38.26
C ILE A 98 24.35 7.31 36.79
N GLU A 99 24.25 8.48 36.16
CA GLU A 99 23.87 8.58 34.75
C GLU A 99 24.93 7.95 33.82
N ARG A 100 26.21 8.11 34.14
CA ARG A 100 27.30 7.45 33.39
C ARG A 100 27.26 5.93 33.54
N LEU A 101 27.10 5.42 34.77
CA LEU A 101 26.95 3.99 35.04
C LEU A 101 25.70 3.44 34.36
N SER A 102 24.61 4.20 34.39
CA SER A 102 23.36 3.91 33.70
C SER A 102 23.57 3.62 32.21
N GLN A 103 24.21 4.55 31.49
CA GLN A 103 24.50 4.38 30.07
C GLN A 103 25.47 3.23 29.80
N THR A 104 26.45 3.02 30.70
CA THR A 104 27.43 1.94 30.56
C THR A 104 26.75 0.57 30.71
N THR A 105 26.01 0.37 31.80
CA THR A 105 25.29 -0.88 32.07
C THR A 105 24.23 -1.17 31.00
N GLU A 106 23.54 -0.16 30.49
CA GLU A 106 22.59 -0.33 29.39
C GLU A 106 23.28 -0.85 28.12
N ASN A 107 24.39 -0.23 27.72
CA ASN A 107 25.14 -0.65 26.53
C ASN A 107 25.74 -2.05 26.70
N ASP A 108 26.25 -2.37 27.89
CA ASP A 108 26.80 -3.68 28.20
C ASP A 108 25.71 -4.76 28.17
N LEU A 109 24.51 -4.49 28.72
CA LEU A 109 23.36 -5.40 28.64
C LEU A 109 22.86 -5.59 27.21
N LEU A 110 22.86 -4.54 26.38
CA LEU A 110 22.51 -4.65 24.95
C LEU A 110 23.56 -5.44 24.16
N ALA A 111 24.84 -5.30 24.51
CA ALA A 111 25.92 -6.08 23.93
C ALA A 111 25.83 -7.56 24.34
N GLU A 112 25.56 -7.84 25.62
CA GLU A 112 25.33 -9.20 26.12
C GLU A 112 24.10 -9.82 25.45
N PHE A 113 22.99 -9.09 25.33
CA PHE A 113 21.80 -9.54 24.61
C PHE A 113 22.13 -9.92 23.16
N SER A 114 22.91 -9.08 22.46
CA SER A 114 23.31 -9.36 21.08
C SER A 114 24.22 -10.58 20.97
N ASN A 115 25.13 -10.77 21.91
CA ASN A 115 26.00 -11.95 21.97
C ASN A 115 25.20 -13.24 22.25
N GLU A 116 24.24 -13.19 23.17
CA GLU A 116 23.37 -14.33 23.48
C GLU A 116 22.42 -14.66 22.33
N GLN A 117 21.97 -13.65 21.57
CA GLN A 117 21.21 -13.83 20.33
C GLN A 117 22.02 -14.55 19.26
N GLN A 118 23.29 -14.15 19.04
CA GLN A 118 24.18 -14.83 18.09
C GLN A 118 24.47 -16.30 18.47
N LYS A 119 24.52 -16.59 19.78
CA LYS A 119 24.69 -17.97 20.29
C LYS A 119 23.40 -18.79 20.25
N GLY A 120 22.24 -18.16 20.01
CA GLY A 120 20.93 -18.81 20.10
C GLY A 120 20.48 -19.17 21.52
N ASN A 121 21.05 -18.52 22.54
CA ASN A 121 20.72 -18.80 23.94
C ASN A 121 19.48 -18.00 24.40
N LEU A 122 18.30 -18.59 24.25
CA LEU A 122 17.03 -17.96 24.59
C LEU A 122 16.91 -17.56 26.07
N THR A 123 17.48 -18.35 26.98
CA THR A 123 17.43 -18.08 28.42
C THR A 123 18.28 -16.86 28.78
N GLY A 124 19.46 -16.74 28.17
CA GLY A 124 20.33 -15.57 28.32
C GLY A 124 19.64 -14.31 27.78
N MET A 125 19.10 -14.39 26.56
CA MET A 125 18.35 -13.29 25.95
C MET A 125 17.18 -12.84 26.82
N ARG A 126 16.39 -13.79 27.38
CA ARG A 126 15.28 -13.47 28.28
C ARG A 126 15.75 -12.70 29.49
N LYS A 127 16.80 -13.17 30.16
CA LYS A 127 17.34 -12.52 31.37
C LYS A 127 17.82 -11.09 31.07
N CYS A 128 18.51 -10.90 29.94
CA CYS A 128 18.93 -9.56 29.49
C CYS A 128 17.73 -8.68 29.15
N ALA A 129 16.72 -9.20 28.44
CA ALA A 129 15.52 -8.47 28.09
C ALA A 129 14.73 -8.05 29.35
N GLU A 130 14.51 -8.97 30.30
CA GLU A 130 13.86 -8.68 31.58
C GLU A 130 14.59 -7.56 32.33
N SER A 131 15.92 -7.64 32.43
CA SER A 131 16.71 -6.58 33.08
C SER A 131 16.62 -5.26 32.32
N LEU A 132 16.68 -5.26 30.99
CA LEU A 132 16.58 -4.04 30.17
C LEU A 132 15.20 -3.39 30.24
N ILE A 133 14.12 -4.17 30.25
CA ILE A 133 12.73 -3.68 30.34
C ILE A 133 12.41 -3.20 31.76
N GLU A 134 12.90 -3.92 32.77
CA GLU A 134 12.77 -3.49 34.16
C GLU A 134 13.56 -2.19 34.38
N TYR A 135 14.70 -2.04 33.72
CA TYR A 135 15.60 -0.91 33.85
C TYR A 135 15.16 0.34 33.04
N ASN A 136 14.86 0.18 31.76
CA ASN A 136 14.61 1.24 30.79
C ASN A 136 13.44 0.92 29.85
N ASP A 137 13.10 1.85 28.96
CA ASP A 137 12.07 1.68 27.94
C ASP A 137 12.33 0.46 27.04
N LYS A 138 11.25 -0.29 26.78
CA LYS A 138 11.19 -1.53 25.98
C LYS A 138 11.64 -1.35 24.53
N GLU A 139 11.66 -0.11 24.03
CA GLU A 139 11.95 0.21 22.63
C GLU A 139 13.38 -0.15 22.22
N LYS A 140 14.39 0.17 23.03
CA LYS A 140 15.79 -0.04 22.63
C LYS A 140 16.16 -1.52 22.49
N VAL A 141 15.63 -2.38 23.37
CA VAL A 141 15.87 -3.83 23.28
C VAL A 141 15.10 -4.43 22.10
N ALA A 142 13.89 -3.93 21.82
CA ALA A 142 13.10 -4.33 20.66
C ALA A 142 13.81 -3.95 19.35
N ASP A 143 14.24 -2.70 19.21
CA ASP A 143 15.00 -2.19 18.07
C ASP A 143 16.28 -2.99 17.87
N ARG A 144 17.03 -3.26 18.95
CA ARG A 144 18.27 -4.04 18.89
C ARG A 144 18.01 -5.47 18.41
N TYR A 145 16.96 -6.12 18.94
CA TYR A 145 16.59 -7.46 18.53
C TYR A 145 16.22 -7.52 17.05
N VAL A 146 15.32 -6.63 16.60
CA VAL A 146 14.90 -6.55 15.20
C VAL A 146 16.10 -6.25 14.30
N TRP A 147 16.94 -5.28 14.66
CA TRP A 147 18.17 -4.96 13.93
C TRP A 147 19.07 -6.19 13.74
N ASN A 148 19.33 -6.95 14.82
CA ASN A 148 20.15 -8.16 14.75
C ASN A 148 19.54 -9.21 13.82
N VAL A 149 18.21 -9.42 13.87
CA VAL A 149 17.50 -10.31 12.94
C VAL A 149 17.69 -9.85 11.49
N MET A 150 17.56 -8.56 11.22
CA MET A 150 17.71 -8.00 9.87
C MET A 150 19.17 -8.10 9.36
N CYS A 151 20.16 -7.84 10.22
CA CYS A 151 21.58 -8.00 9.89
C CYS A 151 21.95 -9.45 9.58
N ASP A 152 21.47 -10.41 10.38
CA ASP A 152 21.72 -11.83 10.13
C ASP A 152 21.17 -12.27 8.77
N ARG A 153 20.05 -11.68 8.33
CA ARG A 153 19.47 -11.92 7.00
C ARG A 153 20.32 -11.31 5.89
N LEU A 154 20.73 -10.06 6.04
CA LEU A 154 21.64 -9.41 5.08
C LEU A 154 22.95 -10.18 4.92
N ALA A 155 23.51 -10.71 6.01
CA ALA A 155 24.71 -11.53 5.97
C ALA A 155 24.48 -12.85 5.22
N ARG A 156 23.33 -13.51 5.41
CA ARG A 156 22.98 -14.73 4.69
C ARG A 156 22.70 -14.47 3.21
N SER A 157 22.03 -13.38 2.85
CA SER A 157 21.73 -13.03 1.46
C SER A 157 22.98 -12.61 0.68
N ALA A 158 23.98 -12.01 1.33
CA ALA A 158 25.25 -11.64 0.68
C ALA A 158 26.06 -12.86 0.17
N GLY A 159 25.77 -14.06 0.67
CA GLY A 159 26.40 -15.31 0.23
C GLY A 159 25.63 -16.05 -0.88
N GLU A 160 24.38 -15.69 -1.14
CA GLU A 160 23.57 -16.31 -2.21
C GLU A 160 23.83 -15.62 -3.55
N PRO A 161 24.08 -16.35 -4.65
CA PRO A 161 24.13 -15.74 -5.96
C PRO A 161 22.75 -15.13 -6.27
N PRO A 162 22.68 -13.93 -6.90
CA PRO A 162 21.41 -13.33 -7.28
C PRO A 162 20.74 -14.22 -8.33
N GLN A 163 19.84 -15.09 -7.88
CA GLN A 163 18.90 -15.78 -8.75
C GLN A 163 17.81 -14.77 -9.12
N SER A 164 18.12 -13.87 -10.04
CA SER A 164 17.10 -13.10 -10.73
C SER A 164 16.48 -14.03 -11.75
N SER A 165 15.24 -14.41 -11.52
CA SER A 165 14.44 -15.16 -12.48
C SER A 165 14.11 -14.28 -13.69
N LEU A 166 13.72 -14.91 -14.80
CA LEU A 166 13.25 -14.17 -15.98
C LEU A 166 11.85 -13.59 -15.76
N ASP A 167 11.11 -14.07 -14.77
CA ASP A 167 9.78 -13.59 -14.39
C ASP A 167 9.84 -12.75 -13.10
N PRO A 168 9.64 -11.43 -13.18
CA PRO A 168 9.64 -10.56 -12.01
C PRO A 168 8.72 -11.02 -10.86
N ILE A 169 7.62 -11.72 -11.17
CA ILE A 169 6.67 -12.21 -10.14
C ILE A 169 7.27 -13.36 -9.33
N GLU A 170 8.10 -14.20 -9.93
CA GLU A 170 8.81 -15.26 -9.21
C GLU A 170 9.83 -14.67 -8.22
N ASP A 171 10.50 -13.58 -8.60
CA ASP A 171 11.41 -12.86 -7.70
C ASP A 171 10.64 -12.26 -6.49
N LEU A 172 9.42 -11.76 -6.70
CA LEU A 172 8.54 -11.27 -5.63
C LEU A 172 8.07 -12.41 -4.71
N ASP A 173 7.65 -13.54 -5.28
CA ASP A 173 7.24 -14.73 -4.52
C ASP A 173 8.41 -15.29 -3.68
N ALA A 174 9.63 -15.27 -4.22
CA ALA A 174 10.83 -15.68 -3.50
C ALA A 174 11.10 -14.74 -2.31
N LEU A 175 10.93 -13.42 -2.48
CA LEU A 175 11.03 -12.45 -1.39
C LEU A 175 9.95 -12.73 -0.32
N PHE A 176 8.69 -12.93 -0.71
CA PHE A 176 7.61 -13.24 0.23
C PHE A 176 7.86 -14.53 1.00
N THR A 177 8.34 -15.57 0.33
CA THR A 177 8.72 -16.83 0.98
C THR A 177 9.82 -16.60 2.04
N LYS A 178 10.82 -15.76 1.73
CA LYS A 178 11.88 -15.38 2.68
C LYS A 178 11.30 -14.62 3.89
N ILE A 179 10.41 -13.66 3.67
CA ILE A 179 9.74 -12.88 4.74
C ILE A 179 8.90 -13.80 5.63
N LEU A 180 8.11 -14.70 5.03
CA LEU A 180 7.28 -15.66 5.76
C LEU A 180 8.11 -16.64 6.60
N SER A 181 9.25 -17.09 6.07
CA SER A 181 10.22 -17.90 6.83
C SER A 181 10.75 -17.13 8.05
N ILE A 182 11.05 -15.83 7.90
CA ILE A 182 11.49 -14.98 9.02
C ILE A 182 10.40 -14.91 10.09
N CYS A 183 9.16 -14.57 9.72
CA CYS A 183 8.06 -14.48 10.67
C CYS A 183 7.82 -15.81 11.40
N THR A 184 7.84 -16.92 10.66
CA THR A 184 7.66 -18.28 11.19
C THR A 184 8.76 -18.66 12.20
N GLU A 185 10.01 -18.28 11.93
CA GLU A 185 11.14 -18.58 12.81
C GLU A 185 11.19 -17.66 14.04
N GLN A 186 10.89 -16.37 13.87
CA GLN A 186 11.11 -15.36 14.91
C GLN A 186 9.91 -15.16 15.85
N PHE A 187 8.67 -15.33 15.40
CA PHE A 187 7.51 -15.13 16.27
C PHE A 187 7.53 -16.02 17.53
N PRO A 188 7.87 -17.33 17.45
CA PRO A 188 8.02 -18.17 18.64
C PRO A 188 9.23 -17.79 19.51
N VAL A 189 10.27 -17.18 18.93
CA VAL A 189 11.46 -16.72 19.67
C VAL A 189 11.10 -15.48 20.49
N ILE A 190 10.35 -14.54 19.90
CA ILE A 190 9.90 -13.32 20.57
C ILE A 190 9.14 -13.67 21.86
N GLU A 191 8.18 -14.60 21.79
CA GLU A 191 7.39 -15.03 22.95
C GLU A 191 8.21 -15.75 24.02
N ARG A 192 9.31 -16.42 23.62
CA ARG A 192 10.20 -17.09 24.56
C ARG A 192 11.21 -16.15 25.20
N VAL A 193 11.47 -14.98 24.61
CA VAL A 193 12.48 -14.05 25.10
C VAL A 193 11.84 -12.88 25.85
N PHE A 194 10.68 -12.41 25.40
CA PHE A 194 10.08 -11.17 25.88
C PHE A 194 8.79 -11.42 26.70
N PRO A 195 8.46 -10.53 27.65
CA PRO A 195 7.16 -10.54 28.32
C PRO A 195 6.00 -10.37 27.34
N THR A 196 4.86 -11.03 27.61
CA THR A 196 3.67 -11.02 26.75
C THR A 196 3.20 -9.62 26.37
N VAL A 197 3.26 -8.67 27.31
CA VAL A 197 2.84 -7.27 27.13
C VAL A 197 3.61 -6.49 26.06
N ILE A 198 4.78 -6.97 25.61
CA ILE A 198 5.57 -6.30 24.57
C ILE A 198 5.74 -7.13 23.29
N CYS A 199 5.35 -8.41 23.29
CA CYS A 199 5.53 -9.29 22.15
C CYS A 199 4.89 -8.72 20.88
N ASP A 200 3.65 -8.24 20.96
CA ASP A 200 2.92 -7.70 19.81
C ASP A 200 3.65 -6.50 19.19
N SER A 201 4.13 -5.57 20.03
CA SER A 201 4.91 -4.41 19.57
C SER A 201 6.20 -4.81 18.88
N ILE A 202 6.86 -5.89 19.31
CA ILE A 202 8.08 -6.40 18.66
C ILE A 202 7.75 -7.09 17.34
N ARG A 203 6.65 -7.86 17.27
CA ARG A 203 6.19 -8.48 16.01
C ARG A 203 5.81 -7.41 14.99
N GLU A 204 5.06 -6.39 15.40
CA GLU A 204 4.71 -5.23 14.58
C GLU A 204 5.97 -4.52 14.06
N LEU A 205 6.93 -4.22 14.94
CA LEU A 205 8.19 -3.57 14.56
C LEU A 205 9.01 -4.41 13.58
N LEU A 206 9.08 -5.73 13.78
CA LEU A 206 9.76 -6.65 12.87
C LEU A 206 9.11 -6.62 11.48
N VAL A 207 7.78 -6.73 11.42
CA VAL A 207 7.04 -6.68 10.16
C VAL A 207 7.18 -5.32 9.48
N GLU A 208 7.09 -4.22 10.24
CA GLU A 208 7.31 -2.86 9.73
C GLU A 208 8.66 -2.74 9.04
N ARG A 209 9.72 -3.23 9.68
CA ARG A 209 11.06 -3.21 9.09
C ARG A 209 11.16 -4.13 7.88
N LEU A 210 10.55 -5.31 7.89
CA LEU A 210 10.51 -6.21 6.72
C LEU A 210 9.80 -5.59 5.52
N PHE A 211 8.83 -4.71 5.74
CA PHE A 211 8.12 -4.01 4.68
C PHE A 211 8.90 -2.80 4.15
N ASN A 212 9.55 -2.04 5.04
CA ASN A 212 10.10 -0.71 4.72
C ASN A 212 11.63 -0.66 4.61
N ASP A 213 12.37 -1.76 4.88
CA ASP A 213 13.82 -1.76 4.81
C ASP A 213 14.32 -1.39 3.38
N PRO A 214 15.29 -0.45 3.25
CA PRO A 214 15.73 0.01 1.95
C PRO A 214 16.54 -1.03 1.16
N ALA A 215 17.19 -1.99 1.83
CA ALA A 215 18.05 -2.97 1.18
C ALA A 215 17.31 -4.24 0.74
N PHE A 216 16.27 -4.65 1.46
CA PHE A 216 15.52 -5.88 1.15
C PHE A 216 14.02 -5.82 1.45
N GLY A 217 13.52 -4.67 1.88
CA GLY A 217 12.11 -4.49 2.17
C GLY A 217 11.25 -4.53 0.92
N ILE A 218 9.99 -4.90 1.12
CA ILE A 218 8.98 -5.00 0.06
C ILE A 218 8.84 -3.69 -0.70
N LEU A 219 8.90 -2.54 -0.01
CA LEU A 219 8.78 -1.22 -0.65
C LEU A 219 9.89 -0.98 -1.67
N SER A 220 11.15 -1.18 -1.27
CA SER A 220 12.31 -1.00 -2.15
C SER A 220 12.28 -1.95 -3.34
N PHE A 221 11.89 -3.21 -3.08
CA PHE A 221 11.72 -4.19 -4.15
C PHE A 221 10.58 -3.81 -5.10
N LEU A 222 9.41 -3.40 -4.60
CA LEU A 222 8.27 -2.96 -5.41
C LEU A 222 8.61 -1.74 -6.27
N ASP A 223 9.33 -0.75 -5.72
CA ASP A 223 9.78 0.40 -6.48
C ASP A 223 10.72 0.00 -7.62
N GLN A 224 11.67 -0.90 -7.36
CA GLN A 224 12.56 -1.43 -8.40
C GLN A 224 11.76 -2.25 -9.43
N PHE A 225 10.92 -3.17 -8.96
CA PHE A 225 10.09 -4.08 -9.75
C PHE A 225 9.13 -3.33 -10.69
N LEU A 226 8.50 -2.25 -10.20
CA LEU A 226 7.57 -1.43 -10.97
C LEU A 226 8.26 -0.35 -11.83
N SER A 227 9.49 0.04 -11.50
CA SER A 227 10.28 1.02 -12.28
C SER A 227 11.13 0.39 -13.39
N THR A 228 11.37 -0.92 -13.32
CA THR A 228 12.32 -1.60 -14.20
C THR A 228 11.75 -1.82 -15.60
N ARG A 229 12.18 -0.96 -16.54
CA ARG A 229 12.03 -1.10 -18.01
C ARG A 229 12.79 -2.31 -18.60
N ARG A 230 13.55 -3.07 -17.80
CA ARG A 230 14.53 -4.07 -18.28
C ARG A 230 13.90 -5.31 -18.94
N TYR A 231 12.63 -5.60 -18.71
CA TYR A 231 12.04 -6.86 -19.19
C TYR A 231 11.38 -6.75 -20.57
N THR A 232 11.10 -5.53 -21.06
CA THR A 232 10.50 -5.34 -22.39
C THR A 232 11.54 -5.37 -23.53
N GLU A 233 12.84 -5.17 -23.24
CA GLU A 233 13.88 -5.10 -24.28
C GLU A 233 14.52 -6.46 -24.62
N LEU A 234 14.46 -7.46 -23.73
CA LEU A 234 15.12 -8.76 -23.95
C LEU A 234 14.32 -9.73 -24.84
N SER A 235 13.03 -9.50 -25.06
CA SER A 235 12.23 -10.27 -26.03
C SER A 235 12.30 -9.73 -27.47
N GLY A 236 13.05 -8.64 -27.71
CA GLY A 236 13.12 -7.95 -29.00
C GLY A 236 14.42 -8.11 -29.79
N SER A 237 15.36 -8.96 -29.37
CA SER A 237 16.65 -9.12 -30.06
C SER A 237 16.96 -10.57 -30.37
N SER A 238 16.53 -11.01 -31.55
CA SER A 238 17.27 -12.02 -32.33
C SER A 238 16.73 -12.17 -33.76
N THR A 239 17.02 -11.18 -34.61
CA THR A 239 17.42 -11.44 -36.02
C THR A 239 18.13 -10.20 -36.58
N LEU A 240 19.39 -10.37 -37.00
CA LEU A 240 20.21 -9.40 -37.73
C LEU A 240 19.54 -8.96 -39.04
N SER A 241 19.64 -7.67 -39.40
CA SER A 241 20.49 -7.23 -40.54
C SER A 241 20.39 -5.73 -40.80
N GLU A 242 21.50 -5.18 -41.27
CA GLU A 242 21.82 -3.80 -41.61
C GLU A 242 20.75 -2.96 -42.36
N SER A 243 20.87 -1.65 -42.12
CA SER A 243 20.71 -0.51 -43.05
C SER A 243 19.51 0.44 -42.88
N THR A 244 19.90 1.70 -42.64
CA THR A 244 19.30 2.98 -43.06
C THR A 244 17.99 3.50 -42.44
N ASP A 245 18.19 4.52 -41.60
CA ASP A 245 17.40 5.75 -41.43
C ASP A 245 16.09 5.87 -42.23
N ALA A 246 14.95 5.83 -41.53
CA ALA A 246 13.79 6.73 -41.68
C ALA A 246 12.47 6.14 -41.11
N VAL A 247 12.40 5.74 -39.83
CA VAL A 247 11.11 5.48 -39.15
C VAL A 247 11.21 5.77 -37.65
N VAL A 248 11.11 7.03 -37.22
CA VAL A 248 11.12 7.38 -35.77
C VAL A 248 9.82 8.03 -35.28
N SER A 249 8.85 8.34 -36.14
CA SER A 249 7.66 9.10 -35.71
C SER A 249 6.36 8.30 -35.57
N ARG A 250 6.41 6.96 -35.62
CA ARG A 250 5.21 6.10 -35.48
C ARG A 250 5.28 5.05 -34.37
N SER A 251 6.39 4.94 -33.66
CA SER A 251 6.70 3.83 -32.74
C SER A 251 6.64 4.20 -31.25
N THR A 252 6.45 5.48 -30.92
CA THR A 252 6.50 5.99 -29.54
C THR A 252 5.18 5.85 -28.78
N SER A 253 4.03 5.79 -29.48
CA SER A 253 2.72 5.62 -28.83
C SER A 253 2.38 4.16 -28.52
N SER A 254 2.78 3.20 -29.37
CA SER A 254 2.53 1.78 -29.14
C SER A 254 3.37 1.23 -27.99
N THR A 255 4.65 1.59 -27.94
CA THR A 255 5.59 1.16 -26.89
C THR A 255 5.19 1.70 -25.50
N ASN A 256 4.60 2.90 -25.44
CA ASN A 256 4.14 3.47 -24.17
C ASN A 256 2.86 2.79 -23.65
N MET A 257 1.93 2.42 -24.56
CA MET A 257 0.72 1.68 -24.21
C MET A 257 1.02 0.26 -23.73
N GLU A 258 1.97 -0.44 -24.36
CA GLU A 258 2.44 -1.75 -23.92
C GLU A 258 3.15 -1.70 -22.56
N SER A 259 3.95 -0.66 -22.32
CA SER A 259 4.59 -0.41 -21.02
C SER A 259 3.57 -0.13 -19.92
N ASN A 260 2.55 0.67 -20.21
CA ASN A 260 1.47 1.00 -19.27
C ASN A 260 0.61 -0.23 -18.94
N GLN A 261 0.30 -1.07 -19.94
CA GLN A 261 -0.46 -2.31 -19.73
C GLN A 261 0.35 -3.33 -18.92
N SER A 262 1.65 -3.42 -19.17
CA SER A 262 2.55 -4.27 -18.40
C SER A 262 2.64 -3.80 -16.95
N TYR A 263 2.76 -2.49 -16.73
CA TYR A 263 2.75 -1.88 -15.39
C TYR A 263 1.46 -2.20 -14.61
N VAL A 264 0.30 -2.01 -15.22
CA VAL A 264 -1.01 -2.31 -14.60
C VAL A 264 -1.13 -3.78 -14.21
N LYS A 265 -0.81 -4.70 -15.13
CA LYS A 265 -0.86 -6.15 -14.86
C LYS A 265 0.07 -6.54 -13.72
N LEU A 266 1.29 -6.01 -13.76
CA LEU A 266 2.33 -6.31 -12.79
C LEU A 266 1.97 -5.76 -11.40
N LEU A 267 1.39 -4.55 -11.33
CA LEU A 267 0.90 -3.95 -10.09
C LEU A 267 -0.26 -4.74 -9.48
N CYS A 268 -1.25 -5.16 -10.28
CA CYS A 268 -2.36 -6.00 -9.82
C CYS A 268 -1.84 -7.32 -9.24
N ALA A 269 -0.97 -8.01 -9.97
CA ALA A 269 -0.39 -9.29 -9.51
C ALA A 269 0.42 -9.11 -8.22
N ALA A 270 1.24 -8.07 -8.12
CA ALA A 270 1.99 -7.77 -6.90
C ALA A 270 1.08 -7.47 -5.71
N TYR A 271 0.00 -6.71 -5.92
CA TYR A 271 -0.97 -6.42 -4.87
C TYR A 271 -1.65 -7.69 -4.36
N GLU A 272 -2.14 -8.56 -5.25
CA GLU A 272 -2.78 -9.83 -4.89
C GLU A 272 -1.84 -10.72 -4.08
N LYS A 273 -0.61 -10.90 -4.58
CA LYS A 273 0.43 -11.68 -3.89
C LYS A 273 0.76 -11.08 -2.51
N THR A 274 0.83 -9.76 -2.40
CA THR A 274 1.05 -9.10 -1.10
C THR A 274 -0.11 -9.36 -0.14
N CYS A 275 -1.37 -9.35 -0.62
CA CYS A 275 -2.54 -9.67 0.19
C CYS A 275 -2.52 -11.12 0.70
N VAL A 276 -2.09 -12.07 -0.15
CA VAL A 276 -1.90 -13.47 0.24
C VAL A 276 -0.84 -13.58 1.32
N MET A 277 0.33 -12.97 1.13
CA MET A 277 1.40 -12.96 2.13
C MET A 277 0.94 -12.34 3.46
N VAL A 278 0.21 -11.23 3.43
CA VAL A 278 -0.37 -10.61 4.64
C VAL A 278 -1.29 -11.59 5.37
N SER A 279 -2.17 -12.28 4.64
CA SER A 279 -3.07 -13.29 5.20
C SER A 279 -2.31 -14.47 5.82
N GLU A 280 -1.17 -14.85 5.23
CA GLU A 280 -0.30 -15.88 5.76
C GLU A 280 0.44 -15.43 7.03
N ILE A 281 0.91 -14.19 7.11
CA ILE A 281 1.48 -13.62 8.34
C ILE A 281 0.45 -13.68 9.48
N GLU A 282 -0.81 -13.32 9.21
CA GLU A 282 -1.90 -13.44 10.19
C GLU A 282 -2.17 -14.90 10.58
N ALA A 283 -1.97 -15.86 9.66
CA ALA A 283 -2.10 -17.28 9.97
C ALA A 283 -0.95 -17.78 10.85
N ILE A 284 0.28 -17.33 10.60
CA ILE A 284 1.47 -17.67 11.41
C ILE A 284 1.26 -17.18 12.84
N GLU A 285 0.84 -15.94 13.04
CA GLU A 285 0.60 -15.41 14.40
C GLU A 285 -0.50 -16.21 15.11
N ARG A 286 -1.62 -16.49 14.43
CA ARG A 286 -2.70 -17.34 14.98
C ARG A 286 -2.21 -18.73 15.37
N SER A 287 -1.32 -19.32 14.60
CA SER A 287 -0.77 -20.65 14.90
C SER A 287 0.15 -20.61 16.13
N THR A 288 0.92 -19.53 16.27
CA THR A 288 1.86 -19.33 17.36
C THR A 288 1.10 -19.15 18.69
N GLN A 289 0.07 -18.30 18.70
CA GLN A 289 -0.79 -18.08 19.86
C GLN A 289 -1.50 -19.37 20.32
N LYS A 290 -2.02 -20.18 19.38
CA LYS A 290 -2.69 -21.46 19.69
C LYS A 290 -1.76 -22.52 20.30
N HIS A 291 -0.49 -22.55 19.89
CA HIS A 291 0.48 -23.50 20.43
C HIS A 291 0.79 -23.22 21.90
N ILE A 292 0.73 -21.95 22.31
CA ILE A 292 0.97 -21.56 23.71
C ILE A 292 -0.24 -21.89 24.58
N SER A 293 -1.46 -21.53 24.16
CA SER A 293 -2.66 -21.83 24.96
C SER A 293 -2.78 -23.33 25.25
N LYS A 294 -2.39 -24.19 24.31
CA LYS A 294 -2.34 -25.65 24.54
C LYS A 294 -1.22 -26.08 25.50
N ASN A 295 -0.07 -25.44 25.47
CA ASN A 295 1.03 -25.74 26.39
C ASN A 295 0.77 -25.26 27.81
N GLU A 296 0.08 -24.12 27.99
CA GLU A 296 -0.38 -23.64 29.29
C GLU A 296 -1.50 -24.53 29.86
N GLU A 297 -2.46 -24.94 29.03
CA GLU A 297 -3.50 -25.91 29.43
C GLU A 297 -2.92 -27.27 29.86
N LEU A 298 -1.82 -27.72 29.25
CA LEU A 298 -1.13 -28.97 29.62
C LEU A 298 -0.30 -28.85 30.91
N LEU A 299 0.16 -27.64 31.26
CA LEU A 299 0.88 -27.39 32.51
C LEU A 299 -0.08 -27.15 33.69
N ASP A 300 -1.25 -26.54 33.44
CA ASP A 300 -2.28 -26.32 34.47
C ASP A 300 -3.13 -27.56 34.77
N GLN A 301 -3.16 -28.55 33.88
CA GLN A 301 -3.88 -29.81 34.10
C GLN A 301 -3.29 -30.66 35.23
N ASP A 302 -2.05 -30.39 35.65
CA ASP A 302 -1.39 -31.07 36.77
C ASP A 302 -1.67 -30.43 38.14
N LEU A 303 -2.37 -29.28 38.23
CA LEU A 303 -2.57 -28.61 39.52
C LEU A 303 -3.98 -28.19 39.93
N ILE A 304 -5.01 -28.08 39.08
CA ILE A 304 -6.35 -27.66 39.59
C ILE A 304 -7.51 -28.35 38.85
N ALA A 305 -7.96 -29.48 39.40
CA ALA A 305 -9.32 -29.97 39.18
C ALA A 305 -10.25 -29.23 40.16
N ASN A 306 -10.82 -28.08 39.73
CA ASN A 306 -12.11 -27.50 40.15
C ASN A 306 -12.11 -25.97 39.87
N ASP A 307 -12.57 -25.55 38.68
CA ASP A 307 -13.49 -24.41 38.42
C ASP A 307 -13.44 -23.99 36.93
N SER A 308 -14.00 -24.82 36.05
CA SER A 308 -13.77 -24.76 34.59
C SER A 308 -14.80 -23.95 33.79
N LYS A 309 -15.44 -22.90 34.34
CA LYS A 309 -16.48 -22.16 33.59
C LYS A 309 -16.30 -20.65 33.50
N SER A 310 -15.38 -20.05 34.26
CA SER A 310 -15.13 -18.60 34.23
C SER A 310 -13.93 -18.19 33.36
N ASN A 311 -13.04 -19.12 33.01
CA ASN A 311 -11.79 -18.81 32.30
C ASN A 311 -11.95 -18.76 30.77
N GLU A 312 -12.82 -19.60 30.16
CA GLU A 312 -12.98 -19.67 28.69
C GLU A 312 -13.46 -18.36 28.03
N HIS A 313 -14.27 -17.55 28.72
CA HIS A 313 -14.76 -16.27 28.17
C HIS A 313 -13.72 -15.15 28.20
N ARG A 314 -12.74 -15.20 29.10
CA ARG A 314 -11.70 -14.16 29.22
C ARG A 314 -10.60 -14.34 28.16
N THR A 315 -10.13 -15.57 27.97
CA THR A 315 -9.11 -15.90 26.95
C THR A 315 -9.63 -15.76 25.52
N GLN A 316 -10.93 -15.98 25.27
CA GLN A 316 -11.50 -15.73 23.94
C GLN A 316 -11.55 -14.24 23.60
N THR A 317 -11.84 -13.37 24.58
CA THR A 317 -12.01 -11.93 24.32
C THR A 317 -10.67 -11.25 24.03
N GLU A 318 -9.62 -11.56 24.80
CA GLU A 318 -8.25 -11.01 24.60
C GLU A 318 -7.64 -11.48 23.27
N ASN A 319 -7.82 -12.76 22.89
CA ASN A 319 -7.34 -13.26 21.59
C ASN A 319 -8.03 -12.56 20.38
N THR A 320 -9.25 -12.04 20.54
CA THR A 320 -9.91 -11.28 19.46
C THR A 320 -9.42 -9.84 19.34
N THR A 321 -8.95 -9.23 20.43
CA THR A 321 -8.43 -7.84 20.40
C THR A 321 -7.06 -7.80 19.74
N ASP A 322 -6.20 -8.77 20.05
CA ASP A 322 -4.84 -8.83 19.51
C ASP A 322 -4.87 -9.18 18.01
N HIS A 323 -5.77 -10.09 17.61
CA HIS A 323 -5.99 -10.39 16.20
C HIS A 323 -6.52 -9.18 15.40
N LYS A 324 -7.42 -8.38 15.98
CA LYS A 324 -7.89 -7.15 15.32
C LYS A 324 -6.77 -6.11 15.20
N ARG A 325 -5.86 -6.06 16.16
CA ARG A 325 -4.72 -5.15 16.16
C ARG A 325 -3.76 -5.46 15.02
N ILE A 326 -3.26 -6.70 14.91
CA ILE A 326 -2.34 -7.07 13.83
C ILE A 326 -2.99 -6.91 12.45
N HIS A 327 -4.25 -7.33 12.30
CA HIS A 327 -4.97 -7.21 11.03
C HIS A 327 -5.09 -5.73 10.62
N THR A 328 -5.37 -4.84 11.57
CA THR A 328 -5.42 -3.39 11.31
C THR A 328 -4.05 -2.86 10.93
N PHE A 329 -3.00 -3.26 11.65
CA PHE A 329 -1.62 -2.87 11.38
C PHE A 329 -1.15 -3.32 9.98
N LEU A 330 -1.38 -4.59 9.61
CA LEU A 330 -0.99 -5.13 8.30
C LEU A 330 -1.76 -4.45 7.16
N ASN A 331 -3.04 -4.13 7.35
CA ASN A 331 -3.79 -3.33 6.39
C ASN A 331 -3.20 -1.93 6.22
N LEU A 332 -2.75 -1.28 7.31
CA LEU A 332 -2.06 0.01 7.23
C LEU A 332 -0.74 -0.09 6.45
N GLN A 333 0.04 -1.14 6.68
CA GLN A 333 1.27 -1.38 5.91
C GLN A 333 0.98 -1.59 4.42
N LEU A 334 -0.05 -2.37 4.07
CA LEU A 334 -0.51 -2.54 2.69
C LEU A 334 -0.98 -1.22 2.07
N HIS A 335 -1.69 -0.39 2.84
CA HIS A 335 -2.10 0.93 2.39
C HIS A 335 -0.90 1.85 2.13
N SER A 336 0.13 1.81 2.98
CA SER A 336 1.37 2.56 2.83
C SER A 336 2.16 2.13 1.59
N LEU A 337 2.40 0.81 1.43
CA LEU A 337 3.15 0.24 0.30
C LEU A 337 2.58 0.65 -1.05
N PHE A 338 1.26 0.53 -1.22
CA PHE A 338 0.61 0.79 -2.50
C PHE A 338 0.07 2.21 -2.64
N GLY A 339 0.14 3.04 -1.60
CA GLY A 339 -0.43 4.39 -1.58
C GLY A 339 0.03 5.24 -2.77
N ASN A 340 1.35 5.30 -2.99
CA ASN A 340 1.96 6.05 -4.09
C ASN A 340 1.61 5.47 -5.48
N HIS A 341 1.28 4.18 -5.55
CA HIS A 341 0.94 3.52 -6.81
C HIS A 341 -0.54 3.62 -7.17
N ARG A 342 -1.45 3.83 -6.20
CA ARG A 342 -2.90 3.93 -6.46
C ARG A 342 -3.27 5.11 -7.36
N GLU A 343 -2.67 6.29 -7.14
CA GLU A 343 -2.91 7.45 -8.00
C GLU A 343 -2.31 7.28 -9.40
N LYS A 344 -1.11 6.69 -9.47
CA LYS A 344 -0.45 6.38 -10.75
C LYS A 344 -1.27 5.36 -11.53
N TYR A 345 -1.76 4.31 -10.87
CA TYR A 345 -2.66 3.31 -11.43
C TYR A 345 -3.92 3.94 -12.00
N LEU A 346 -4.61 4.80 -11.23
CA LEU A 346 -5.82 5.51 -11.68
C LEU A 346 -5.56 6.25 -13.00
N ARG A 347 -4.46 7.01 -13.08
CA ARG A 347 -4.09 7.76 -14.29
C ARG A 347 -3.78 6.83 -15.46
N THR A 348 -2.97 5.80 -15.23
CA THR A 348 -2.53 4.86 -16.27
C THR A 348 -3.69 4.02 -16.80
N GLU A 349 -4.60 3.56 -15.96
CA GLU A 349 -5.79 2.79 -16.37
C GLU A 349 -6.71 3.65 -17.25
N LEU A 350 -6.92 4.92 -16.89
CA LEU A 350 -7.70 5.86 -17.71
C LEU A 350 -7.03 6.13 -19.07
N GLU A 351 -5.71 6.29 -19.12
CA GLU A 351 -4.97 6.46 -20.38
C GLU A 351 -5.09 5.23 -21.29
N LEU A 352 -4.99 4.03 -20.73
CA LEU A 352 -5.17 2.78 -21.47
C LEU A 352 -6.60 2.65 -22.01
N LEU A 353 -7.60 2.99 -21.20
CA LEU A 353 -9.00 2.95 -21.59
C LEU A 353 -9.30 3.97 -22.71
N GLN A 354 -8.84 5.21 -22.57
CA GLN A 354 -8.98 6.23 -23.61
C GLN A 354 -8.26 5.83 -24.91
N GLY A 355 -7.10 5.19 -24.81
CA GLY A 355 -6.40 4.60 -25.95
C GLY A 355 -7.23 3.52 -26.65
N ARG A 356 -7.87 2.63 -25.87
CA ARG A 356 -8.78 1.60 -26.40
C ARG A 356 -10.01 2.21 -27.06
N PHE A 357 -10.66 3.18 -26.42
CA PHE A 357 -11.80 3.89 -27.00
C PHE A 357 -11.46 4.56 -28.33
N LYS A 358 -10.31 5.24 -28.40
CA LYS A 358 -9.83 5.82 -29.65
C LYS A 358 -9.59 4.77 -30.74
N ASN A 359 -9.09 3.59 -30.38
CA ASN A 359 -8.92 2.49 -31.34
C ASN A 359 -10.27 1.96 -31.84
N ILE A 360 -11.28 1.88 -30.97
CA ILE A 360 -12.65 1.49 -31.36
C ILE A 360 -13.22 2.51 -32.35
N VAL A 361 -13.17 3.82 -32.04
CA VAL A 361 -13.65 4.88 -32.96
C VAL A 361 -12.91 4.83 -34.30
N ASN A 362 -11.58 4.64 -34.28
CA ASN A 362 -10.79 4.60 -35.52
C ASN A 362 -11.05 3.35 -36.37
N ALA A 363 -11.50 2.25 -35.75
CA ALA A 363 -11.89 1.03 -36.47
C ALA A 363 -13.22 1.21 -37.22
N ILE A 364 -14.04 2.18 -36.80
CA ILE A 364 -15.31 2.51 -37.43
C ILE A 364 -15.07 3.28 -38.71
N GLN A 365 -15.49 2.71 -39.85
CA GLN A 365 -15.47 3.41 -41.14
C GLN A 365 -16.74 4.23 -41.30
N PHE A 366 -16.67 5.52 -40.97
CA PHE A 366 -17.79 6.42 -41.23
C PHE A 366 -18.01 6.64 -42.73
N PRO A 367 -19.27 6.53 -43.21
CA PRO A 367 -19.57 6.78 -44.62
C PRO A 367 -19.32 8.25 -44.99
N LYS A 368 -18.74 8.49 -46.17
CA LYS A 368 -18.46 9.85 -46.66
C LYS A 368 -19.76 10.47 -47.22
N PRO A 369 -20.15 11.68 -46.80
CA PRO A 369 -21.35 12.32 -47.33
C PRO A 369 -21.21 12.56 -48.84
N PRO A 370 -22.27 12.36 -49.65
CA PRO A 370 -22.22 12.64 -51.07
C PRO A 370 -21.93 14.13 -51.32
N LEU A 371 -20.95 14.40 -52.18
CA LEU A 371 -20.53 15.77 -52.55
C LEU A 371 -21.71 16.53 -53.16
N VAL A 372 -22.33 17.42 -52.39
CA VAL A 372 -23.30 18.38 -52.92
C VAL A 372 -22.55 19.34 -53.83
N SER A 373 -22.77 19.25 -55.15
CA SER A 373 -22.25 20.20 -56.12
C SER A 373 -22.85 21.58 -55.82
N LYS A 374 -22.05 22.46 -55.19
CA LYS A 374 -22.43 23.85 -54.94
C LYS A 374 -22.66 24.58 -56.28
N SER A 375 -23.92 24.78 -56.66
CA SER A 375 -24.26 25.78 -57.66
C SER A 375 -23.98 27.18 -57.09
N LYS A 376 -23.20 27.93 -57.85
CA LYS A 376 -22.63 29.26 -57.57
C LYS A 376 -23.74 30.31 -57.41
N GLY A 377 -23.74 31.05 -56.30
CA GLY A 377 -24.57 32.25 -56.09
C GLY A 377 -24.39 32.84 -54.70
N GLY A 378 -23.43 33.75 -54.53
CA GLY A 378 -23.01 34.27 -53.23
C GLY A 378 -23.88 35.38 -52.64
N THR A 379 -23.86 35.54 -51.32
CA THR A 379 -23.13 36.62 -50.63
C THR A 379 -23.17 36.41 -49.13
N SER A 380 -21.99 36.52 -48.53
CA SER A 380 -21.68 36.26 -47.13
C SER A 380 -22.22 37.33 -46.19
N LYS A 381 -22.64 36.92 -44.98
CA LYS A 381 -22.33 37.63 -43.73
C LYS A 381 -22.11 36.60 -42.62
N SER A 382 -20.84 36.35 -42.36
CA SER A 382 -20.32 35.51 -41.28
C SER A 382 -20.25 36.27 -39.96
N LYS A 383 -20.76 35.64 -38.91
CA LYS A 383 -20.56 35.91 -37.47
C LYS A 383 -20.54 34.49 -36.88
N GLY A 384 -19.46 33.89 -36.37
CA GLY A 384 -18.37 34.41 -35.59
C GLY A 384 -18.57 33.98 -34.13
N VAL A 385 -18.20 32.74 -33.77
CA VAL A 385 -17.97 32.23 -32.39
C VAL A 385 -16.89 31.13 -32.53
N VAL A 386 -15.60 31.46 -32.37
CA VAL A 386 -14.81 31.41 -31.13
C VAL A 386 -14.70 30.00 -30.55
N ALA A 387 -13.66 29.29 -31.00
CA ALA A 387 -12.97 28.30 -30.20
C ALA A 387 -11.96 29.03 -29.30
N SER A 388 -11.89 28.66 -28.03
CA SER A 388 -10.84 29.07 -27.10
C SER A 388 -10.18 27.81 -26.54
N GLN A 389 -8.92 27.61 -26.92
CA GLN A 389 -7.99 26.75 -26.20
C GLN A 389 -6.69 27.54 -25.97
N SER A 390 -6.29 27.54 -24.69
CA SER A 390 -4.93 27.45 -24.14
C SER A 390 -3.79 28.34 -24.67
N VAL A 391 -3.30 29.14 -23.71
CA VAL A 391 -1.96 29.74 -23.49
C VAL A 391 -0.84 28.70 -23.75
N ALA A 392 0.10 28.86 -24.69
CA ALA A 392 1.28 29.76 -24.85
C ALA A 392 2.62 29.16 -24.36
N ASN A 393 3.58 29.04 -25.30
CA ASN A 393 5.00 29.49 -25.25
C ASN A 393 5.77 28.90 -26.46
N THR A 394 6.12 29.68 -27.51
CA THR A 394 7.39 30.41 -27.77
C THR A 394 8.63 29.50 -27.88
N SER A 395 9.48 29.50 -28.92
CA SER A 395 9.94 30.58 -29.81
C SER A 395 10.75 30.08 -31.04
N SER A 396 10.73 30.90 -32.12
CA SER A 396 11.80 31.22 -33.13
C SER A 396 12.41 30.10 -34.02
N SER A 397 12.76 30.28 -35.30
CA SER A 397 12.70 31.38 -36.28
C SER A 397 13.26 30.93 -37.66
N SER A 398 12.68 31.45 -38.74
CA SER A 398 13.33 31.88 -40.00
C SER A 398 13.53 30.93 -41.22
N PRO A 399 13.57 31.50 -42.46
CA PRO A 399 12.91 30.95 -43.68
C PRO A 399 13.84 30.82 -44.92
N SER A 400 13.31 30.35 -46.07
CA SER A 400 13.69 30.70 -47.48
C SER A 400 12.95 29.79 -48.50
N ALA A 401 12.21 30.31 -49.49
CA ALA A 401 12.58 30.60 -50.91
C ALA A 401 12.84 29.32 -51.75
N SER A 402 12.41 29.07 -53.00
CA SER A 402 11.88 29.89 -54.10
C SER A 402 11.42 29.00 -55.29
N SER A 403 10.54 29.56 -56.13
CA SER A 403 10.39 29.46 -57.60
C SER A 403 10.19 28.15 -58.40
N THR A 404 9.02 28.10 -59.06
CA THR A 404 8.80 28.14 -60.54
C THR A 404 9.52 27.16 -61.48
N GLN A 405 8.74 26.31 -62.19
CA GLN A 405 8.78 26.07 -63.66
C GLN A 405 7.67 25.07 -64.07
N LEU A 406 6.68 25.48 -64.86
CA LEU A 406 6.54 25.38 -66.32
C LEU A 406 6.10 24.00 -66.87
N VAL A 407 4.90 24.05 -67.47
CA VAL A 407 4.19 23.06 -68.32
C VAL A 407 4.89 22.94 -69.70
N PRO A 408 4.59 21.94 -70.57
CA PRO A 408 3.40 22.09 -71.41
C PRO A 408 2.64 20.79 -71.79
N SER A 409 1.40 21.07 -72.17
CA SER A 409 0.32 20.26 -72.71
C SER A 409 0.64 19.44 -73.95
N THR A 410 -0.13 18.37 -74.17
CA THR A 410 -0.65 18.03 -75.51
C THR A 410 -2.15 17.75 -75.42
N SER A 411 -2.86 18.35 -76.36
CA SER A 411 -4.31 18.39 -76.52
C SER A 411 -4.70 17.71 -77.82
N THR A 412 -5.79 16.96 -77.82
CA THR A 412 -6.62 16.76 -79.02
C THR A 412 -8.09 16.83 -78.62
N SER A 413 -8.89 17.26 -79.59
CA SER A 413 -10.08 18.10 -79.45
C SER A 413 -11.32 17.46 -80.05
N SER A 414 -12.49 17.78 -79.45
CA SER A 414 -13.83 17.95 -80.07
C SER A 414 -14.48 16.68 -80.65
N ILE A 415 -15.78 16.42 -80.46
CA ILE A 415 -16.92 17.14 -81.05
C ILE A 415 -18.18 16.95 -80.17
N SER A 416 -19.00 18.01 -80.10
CA SER A 416 -20.29 18.13 -79.42
C SER A 416 -21.39 17.19 -79.94
N SER A 417 -22.30 16.76 -79.06
CA SER A 417 -23.74 16.74 -79.37
C SER A 417 -24.56 16.78 -78.07
N SER A 418 -25.43 17.80 -78.03
CA SER A 418 -26.50 18.03 -77.09
C SER A 418 -27.57 16.95 -77.13
N ASN A 419 -28.06 16.47 -75.98
CA ASN A 419 -29.50 16.39 -75.69
C ASN A 419 -29.77 15.87 -74.25
N LEU A 420 -30.56 16.68 -73.53
CA LEU A 420 -31.60 16.37 -72.56
C LEU A 420 -31.42 15.21 -71.55
N GLU A 421 -31.21 15.60 -70.29
CA GLU A 421 -32.10 15.33 -69.14
C GLU A 421 -32.68 13.91 -68.99
N LYS A 422 -32.07 13.06 -68.13
CA LYS A 422 -32.82 12.28 -67.09
C LYS A 422 -32.03 11.39 -66.12
N ASP A 423 -30.71 11.26 -66.20
CA ASP A 423 -29.98 10.25 -65.37
C ASP A 423 -29.18 10.80 -64.18
N GLY A 424 -29.00 12.12 -64.05
CA GLY A 424 -28.24 12.71 -62.95
C GLY A 424 -28.90 12.60 -61.56
N GLY A 425 -30.23 12.55 -61.51
CA GLY A 425 -30.98 12.43 -60.25
C GLY A 425 -31.01 11.01 -59.68
N VAL A 426 -30.98 9.99 -60.54
CA VAL A 426 -31.02 8.57 -60.12
C VAL A 426 -29.70 8.17 -59.47
N LEU A 427 -28.56 8.55 -60.05
CA LEU A 427 -27.24 8.29 -59.48
C LEU A 427 -27.02 9.02 -58.15
N GLN A 428 -27.56 10.23 -58.00
CA GLN A 428 -27.47 10.99 -56.74
C GLN A 428 -28.37 10.39 -55.64
N LEU A 429 -29.56 9.91 -56.00
CA LEU A 429 -30.45 9.17 -55.09
C LEU A 429 -29.85 7.82 -54.68
N GLU A 430 -29.28 7.07 -55.62
CA GLU A 430 -28.64 5.77 -55.37
C GLU A 430 -27.41 5.92 -54.47
N THR A 431 -26.58 6.95 -54.71
CA THR A 431 -25.45 7.27 -53.82
C THR A 431 -25.92 7.70 -52.42
N SER A 432 -27.03 8.43 -52.33
CA SER A 432 -27.62 8.82 -51.04
C SER A 432 -28.23 7.64 -50.30
N LEU A 433 -28.84 6.70 -51.02
CA LEU A 433 -29.46 5.49 -50.47
C LEU A 433 -28.40 4.52 -49.93
N VAL A 434 -27.29 4.33 -50.67
CA VAL A 434 -26.11 3.57 -50.21
C VAL A 434 -25.45 4.22 -48.98
N PHE A 435 -25.41 5.56 -48.93
CA PHE A 435 -24.96 6.30 -47.75
C PHE A 435 -25.87 6.05 -46.53
N PHE A 436 -27.19 6.10 -46.71
CA PHE A 436 -28.15 5.82 -45.63
C PHE A 436 -28.14 4.36 -45.18
N GLU A 437 -28.03 3.41 -46.09
CA GLU A 437 -27.96 1.99 -45.76
C GLU A 437 -26.67 1.67 -45.00
N SER A 438 -25.56 2.33 -45.35
CA SER A 438 -24.29 2.25 -44.60
C SER A 438 -24.38 2.92 -43.21
N LEU A 439 -25.03 4.08 -43.10
CA LEU A 439 -25.22 4.79 -41.83
C LEU A 439 -26.19 4.04 -40.90
N ARG A 440 -27.21 3.41 -41.47
CA ARG A 440 -28.14 2.53 -40.77
C ARG A 440 -27.44 1.27 -40.29
N GLY A 441 -26.65 0.62 -41.14
CA GLY A 441 -25.84 -0.53 -40.77
C GLY A 441 -24.89 -0.20 -39.62
N LEU A 442 -24.33 1.01 -39.59
CA LEU A 442 -23.49 1.48 -38.50
C LEU A 442 -24.28 1.76 -37.21
N ALA A 443 -25.49 2.32 -37.30
CA ALA A 443 -26.34 2.60 -36.14
C ALA A 443 -26.96 1.32 -35.53
N GLU A 444 -27.27 0.33 -36.37
CA GLU A 444 -27.79 -0.98 -35.99
C GLU A 444 -26.69 -1.96 -35.55
N ASP A 445 -25.41 -1.60 -35.68
CA ASP A 445 -24.28 -2.43 -35.26
C ASP A 445 -24.15 -2.50 -33.72
N GLU A 446 -24.56 -3.63 -33.15
CA GLU A 446 -24.44 -3.92 -31.72
C GLU A 446 -23.00 -4.17 -31.27
N SER A 447 -22.08 -4.46 -32.20
CA SER A 447 -20.71 -4.84 -31.85
C SER A 447 -19.89 -3.67 -31.31
N VAL A 448 -20.20 -2.44 -31.74
CA VAL A 448 -19.50 -1.24 -31.27
C VAL A 448 -19.84 -0.97 -29.79
N PRO A 449 -21.12 -0.83 -29.38
CA PRO A 449 -21.49 -0.67 -27.98
C PRO A 449 -21.01 -1.80 -27.07
N SER A 450 -21.11 -3.06 -27.52
CA SER A 450 -20.64 -4.21 -26.72
C SER A 450 -19.13 -4.14 -26.46
N THR A 451 -18.34 -3.73 -27.46
CA THR A 451 -16.89 -3.57 -27.30
C THR A 451 -16.52 -2.45 -26.33
N TYR A 452 -17.33 -1.38 -26.26
CA TYR A 452 -17.17 -0.34 -25.24
C TYR A 452 -17.50 -0.86 -23.84
N ALA A 453 -18.63 -1.56 -23.67
CA ALA A 453 -19.00 -2.17 -22.39
C ALA A 453 -17.93 -3.16 -21.90
N ASP A 454 -17.50 -4.09 -22.76
CA ASP A 454 -16.45 -5.06 -22.42
C ASP A 454 -15.16 -4.37 -21.95
N ALA A 455 -14.76 -3.28 -22.61
CA ALA A 455 -13.57 -2.52 -22.23
C ALA A 455 -13.72 -1.79 -20.88
N MET A 456 -14.92 -1.30 -20.57
CA MET A 456 -15.25 -0.65 -19.30
C MET A 456 -15.31 -1.66 -18.15
N ASP A 457 -15.98 -2.79 -18.37
CA ASP A 457 -16.09 -3.88 -17.40
C ASP A 457 -14.71 -4.46 -17.07
N GLU A 458 -13.87 -4.69 -18.07
CA GLU A 458 -12.50 -5.20 -17.88
C GLU A 458 -11.64 -4.22 -17.04
N ALA A 459 -11.82 -2.90 -17.24
CA ALA A 459 -11.13 -1.89 -16.44
C ALA A 459 -11.66 -1.86 -15.00
N ILE A 460 -12.98 -1.91 -14.81
CA ILE A 460 -13.60 -1.84 -13.48
C ILE A 460 -13.30 -3.09 -12.66
N GLU A 461 -13.32 -4.28 -13.25
CA GLU A 461 -12.93 -5.52 -12.56
C GLU A 461 -11.47 -5.47 -12.08
N ARG A 462 -10.53 -5.03 -12.92
CA ARG A 462 -9.12 -4.87 -12.50
C ARG A 462 -8.97 -3.91 -11.32
N CYS A 463 -9.78 -2.87 -11.27
CA CYS A 463 -9.68 -1.85 -10.25
C CYS A 463 -10.18 -2.31 -8.89
N LYS A 464 -11.04 -3.34 -8.84
CA LYS A 464 -11.47 -3.95 -7.56
C LYS A 464 -10.30 -4.52 -6.77
N VAL A 465 -9.22 -4.92 -7.44
CA VAL A 465 -8.03 -5.48 -6.83
C VAL A 465 -7.22 -4.37 -6.15
N VAL A 466 -6.67 -3.42 -6.91
CA VAL A 466 -5.70 -2.43 -6.39
C VAL A 466 -6.35 -1.30 -5.58
N LEU A 467 -7.60 -0.95 -5.91
CA LEU A 467 -8.37 0.12 -5.25
C LEU A 467 -9.37 -0.44 -4.24
N GLN A 468 -9.17 -1.66 -3.75
CA GLN A 468 -10.04 -2.25 -2.73
C GLN A 468 -10.09 -1.34 -1.49
N LYS A 469 -11.32 -0.96 -1.07
CA LYS A 469 -11.59 -0.03 0.04
C LYS A 469 -10.98 1.38 -0.12
N SER A 470 -10.63 1.79 -1.34
CA SER A 470 -10.17 3.15 -1.64
C SER A 470 -11.31 4.00 -2.21
N GLU A 471 -11.39 5.26 -1.76
CA GLU A 471 -12.33 6.26 -2.31
C GLU A 471 -12.09 6.51 -3.81
N LEU A 472 -10.88 6.24 -4.30
CA LEU A 472 -10.51 6.34 -5.71
C LEU A 472 -11.30 5.41 -6.63
N ARG A 473 -11.95 4.37 -6.09
CA ARG A 473 -12.83 3.49 -6.87
C ARG A 473 -14.04 4.24 -7.42
N GLY A 474 -14.69 5.06 -6.60
CA GLY A 474 -15.82 5.88 -7.04
C GLY A 474 -15.39 6.96 -8.03
N GLU A 475 -14.22 7.57 -7.80
CA GLU A 475 -13.65 8.53 -8.74
C GLU A 475 -13.33 7.89 -10.10
N LEU A 476 -12.75 6.69 -10.11
CA LEU A 476 -12.46 5.98 -11.34
C LEU A 476 -13.75 5.66 -12.11
N ALA A 477 -14.76 5.07 -11.47
CA ALA A 477 -16.02 4.72 -12.13
C ALA A 477 -16.64 5.94 -12.82
N THR A 478 -16.63 7.09 -12.13
CA THR A 478 -17.10 8.37 -12.68
C THR A 478 -16.27 8.83 -13.89
N ARG A 479 -14.94 8.73 -13.83
CA ARG A 479 -14.06 9.14 -14.93
C ARG A 479 -14.09 8.18 -16.13
N VAL A 480 -14.28 6.88 -15.88
CA VAL A 480 -14.50 5.85 -16.91
C VAL A 480 -15.79 6.17 -17.65
N PHE A 481 -16.89 6.41 -16.93
CA PHE A 481 -18.17 6.79 -17.52
C PHE A 481 -18.07 8.11 -18.29
N THR A 482 -17.42 9.13 -17.73
CA THR A 482 -17.20 10.42 -18.43
C THR A 482 -16.42 10.24 -19.73
N SER A 483 -15.38 9.40 -19.72
CA SER A 483 -14.58 9.10 -20.92
C SER A 483 -15.39 8.31 -21.96
N PHE A 484 -16.27 7.43 -21.50
CA PHE A 484 -17.22 6.72 -22.35
C PHE A 484 -18.22 7.68 -22.99
N VAL A 485 -18.83 8.59 -22.24
CA VAL A 485 -19.75 9.62 -22.78
C VAL A 485 -19.05 10.49 -23.84
N ALA A 486 -17.79 10.89 -23.60
CA ALA A 486 -17.04 11.67 -24.57
C ALA A 486 -16.75 10.88 -25.88
N SER A 487 -16.38 9.61 -25.78
CA SER A 487 -16.06 8.82 -26.98
C SER A 487 -17.31 8.25 -27.67
N PHE A 488 -18.18 7.58 -26.93
CA PHE A 488 -19.40 6.97 -27.48
C PHE A 488 -20.51 8.01 -27.73
N GLY A 489 -20.74 8.91 -26.79
CA GLY A 489 -21.79 9.94 -26.90
C GLY A 489 -21.42 11.04 -27.91
N ASP A 490 -20.28 11.72 -27.71
CA ASP A 490 -19.93 12.86 -28.57
C ASP A 490 -19.32 12.43 -29.91
N GLU A 491 -18.35 11.52 -29.92
CA GLU A 491 -17.67 11.14 -31.17
C GLU A 491 -18.44 10.11 -32.00
N TYR A 492 -19.06 9.08 -31.40
CA TYR A 492 -19.80 8.08 -32.17
C TYR A 492 -21.26 8.49 -32.44
N LEU A 493 -22.06 8.75 -31.41
CA LEU A 493 -23.45 9.16 -31.59
C LEU A 493 -23.59 10.58 -32.14
N GLY A 494 -22.76 11.52 -31.69
CA GLY A 494 -22.76 12.90 -32.17
C GLY A 494 -22.40 13.04 -33.64
N VAL A 495 -21.39 12.30 -34.12
CA VAL A 495 -21.03 12.27 -35.56
C VAL A 495 -22.12 11.57 -36.37
N THR A 496 -22.66 10.44 -35.90
CA THR A 496 -23.75 9.72 -36.57
C THR A 496 -25.01 10.59 -36.71
N LYS A 497 -25.36 11.34 -35.66
CA LYS A 497 -26.47 12.31 -35.67
C LYS A 497 -26.21 13.48 -36.63
N THR A 498 -24.99 14.00 -36.66
CA THR A 498 -24.64 15.12 -37.57
C THR A 498 -24.71 14.67 -39.02
N MET A 499 -24.22 13.47 -39.33
CA MET A 499 -24.33 12.85 -40.65
C MET A 499 -25.78 12.58 -41.06
N ALA A 500 -26.66 12.24 -40.10
CA ALA A 500 -28.09 12.10 -40.35
C ALA A 500 -28.79 13.45 -40.64
N GLY A 501 -28.34 14.54 -40.01
CA GLY A 501 -28.92 15.88 -40.16
C GLY A 501 -28.52 16.62 -41.43
N ASP A 502 -27.34 16.32 -42.00
CA ASP A 502 -26.82 16.97 -43.20
C ASP A 502 -27.49 16.49 -44.51
N VAL A 503 -28.28 15.42 -44.46
CA VAL A 503 -29.03 14.92 -45.62
C VAL A 503 -30.45 15.48 -45.58
N GLY A 504 -30.77 16.32 -46.57
CA GLY A 504 -32.02 17.07 -46.64
C GLY A 504 -33.31 16.24 -46.68
N ILE A 505 -34.42 16.98 -46.70
CA ILE A 505 -35.82 16.64 -46.38
C ILE A 505 -36.42 15.40 -47.12
N ASP A 506 -35.76 14.80 -48.09
CA ASP A 506 -36.32 13.72 -48.91
C ASP A 506 -36.25 12.31 -48.26
N GLY A 507 -35.72 12.20 -47.04
CA GLY A 507 -35.52 10.94 -46.30
C GLY A 507 -36.42 10.70 -45.10
N ILE A 508 -37.62 11.29 -44.99
CA ILE A 508 -38.48 11.23 -43.78
C ILE A 508 -38.67 9.80 -43.22
N PHE A 509 -38.86 8.79 -44.08
CA PHE A 509 -39.03 7.40 -43.66
C PHE A 509 -37.73 6.69 -43.27
N LEU A 510 -36.59 7.03 -43.89
CA LEU A 510 -35.28 6.49 -43.49
C LEU A 510 -34.80 7.14 -42.18
N ASN A 511 -35.21 8.37 -41.93
CA ASN A 511 -34.90 9.10 -40.71
C ASN A 511 -35.55 8.43 -39.49
N ASP A 512 -36.80 7.97 -39.60
CA ASP A 512 -37.53 7.37 -38.47
C ASP A 512 -36.87 6.08 -37.96
N VAL A 513 -36.39 5.22 -38.87
CA VAL A 513 -35.68 3.99 -38.45
C VAL A 513 -34.29 4.28 -37.91
N LEU A 514 -33.60 5.28 -38.46
CA LEU A 514 -32.31 5.74 -37.93
C LEU A 514 -32.48 6.36 -36.52
N TRP A 515 -33.56 7.10 -36.28
CA TRP A 515 -33.90 7.62 -34.96
C TRP A 515 -34.23 6.52 -33.96
N GLN A 516 -34.94 5.46 -34.38
CA GLN A 516 -35.17 4.29 -33.53
C GLN A 516 -33.87 3.55 -33.18
N ALA A 517 -32.95 3.40 -34.14
CA ALA A 517 -31.64 2.81 -33.88
C ALA A 517 -30.81 3.69 -32.93
N LEU A 518 -30.79 5.01 -33.12
CA LEU A 518 -30.13 5.95 -32.22
C LEU A 518 -30.75 5.97 -30.82
N LEU A 519 -32.07 5.83 -30.71
CA LEU A 519 -32.76 5.79 -29.42
C LEU A 519 -32.35 4.56 -28.60
N LYS A 520 -32.26 3.38 -29.24
CA LYS A 520 -31.73 2.17 -28.59
C LYS A 520 -30.29 2.35 -28.08
N ARG A 521 -29.46 3.15 -28.78
CA ARG A 521 -28.10 3.46 -28.35
C ARG A 521 -28.05 4.45 -27.18
N ILE A 522 -29.08 5.29 -27.04
CA ILE A 522 -29.26 6.16 -25.87
C ILE A 522 -29.75 5.34 -24.67
N GLU A 523 -30.65 4.38 -24.88
CA GLU A 523 -31.04 3.43 -23.81
C GLU A 523 -29.83 2.65 -23.29
N PHE A 524 -28.91 2.23 -24.17
CA PHE A 524 -27.64 1.62 -23.77
C PHE A 524 -26.77 2.54 -22.89
N LEU A 525 -26.76 3.86 -23.15
CA LEU A 525 -26.04 4.81 -22.29
C LEU A 525 -26.60 4.83 -20.86
N ASP A 526 -27.93 4.79 -20.73
CA ASP A 526 -28.61 4.73 -19.42
C ASP A 526 -28.34 3.38 -18.72
N GLU A 527 -28.35 2.26 -19.45
CA GLU A 527 -28.00 0.94 -18.89
C GLU A 527 -26.57 0.91 -18.34
N GLN A 528 -25.61 1.53 -19.05
CA GLN A 528 -24.21 1.62 -18.57
C GLN A 528 -24.07 2.59 -17.39
N PHE A 529 -24.90 3.62 -17.29
CA PHE A 529 -24.92 4.50 -16.12
C PHE A 529 -25.40 3.73 -14.88
N ASP A 530 -26.51 2.99 -14.99
CA ASP A 530 -27.06 2.18 -13.91
C ASP A 530 -26.11 1.06 -13.50
N ALA A 531 -25.41 0.42 -14.46
CA ALA A 531 -24.46 -0.64 -14.16
C ALA A 531 -23.19 -0.16 -13.44
N LEU A 532 -22.70 1.04 -13.73
CA LEU A 532 -21.36 1.48 -13.29
C LEU A 532 -21.37 2.52 -12.18
N ILE A 533 -22.31 3.46 -12.24
CA ILE A 533 -22.36 4.60 -11.30
C ILE A 533 -23.18 4.25 -10.07
N VAL A 534 -24.34 3.59 -10.22
CA VAL A 534 -25.23 3.27 -9.09
C VAL A 534 -24.53 2.41 -8.03
N PRO A 535 -23.83 1.31 -8.36
CA PRO A 535 -23.11 0.52 -7.35
C PRO A 535 -21.96 1.28 -6.68
N SER A 536 -21.33 2.21 -7.41
CA SER A 536 -20.23 3.03 -6.89
C SER A 536 -20.69 4.11 -5.91
N GLN A 537 -21.97 4.52 -5.97
CA GLN A 537 -22.58 5.45 -5.03
C GLN A 537 -23.02 4.77 -3.72
N GLU A 538 -23.42 3.49 -3.78
CA GLU A 538 -23.78 2.70 -2.59
C GLU A 538 -22.58 2.37 -1.70
N ASP A 539 -21.40 2.16 -2.30
CA ASP A 539 -20.14 1.83 -1.61
C ASP A 539 -19.41 3.06 -1.01
N SER A 540 -19.92 4.29 -1.22
CA SER A 540 -19.28 5.52 -0.72
C SER A 540 -19.73 5.84 0.70
N PRO A 541 -18.82 6.13 1.66
CA PRO A 541 -19.20 6.47 3.03
C PRO A 541 -19.83 7.87 3.19
N THR A 542 -20.12 8.58 2.10
CA THR A 542 -20.91 9.82 2.13
C THR A 542 -22.42 9.55 2.05
N GLN A 543 -22.98 8.97 3.12
CA GLN A 543 -24.28 9.46 3.60
C GLN A 543 -24.03 10.83 4.26
N LEU A 544 -23.95 11.86 3.43
CA LEU A 544 -24.03 13.25 3.84
C LEU A 544 -24.63 14.03 2.67
N THR A 545 -25.92 13.84 2.40
CA THR A 545 -27.02 14.80 2.66
C THR A 545 -28.32 14.24 2.09
#